data_AF-A0A7R9UWN3-F1
#
_entry.id   AF-A0A7R9UWN3-F1
#
_cell.length_a   1.000
_cell.length_b   1.000
_cell.length_c   1.000
_cell.angle_alpha   90.00
_cell.angle_beta   90.00
_cell.angle_gamma   90.00
#
_symmetry.space_group_name_H-M   'P 1'
#
loop_
_entity.id
_entity.type
_entity.pdbx_description
1 polymer ?
#
loop_
_entity_poly.entity_id
_entity_poly.type
_entity_poly.pdbx_seq_one_letter_code
_entity_poly.pdbx_strand_id
1 'polypeptide(L)'
;APGLRQVHSAEEWNELHHLLIMEALGGDARWSDRFLGYHAAVVYYWLLIPTYLFSPAVAYQFMELLEAHAVDTYSTFVRLNRKALAALPPPSVARSYYLDGDLYLFDDFQQRLPGSRRPPCGTLLDVFVNICEDEGEHVKTMRACQDYAQLGTVVTSPHLPPPRSQSVAAADGSFGGGARLAAEWQPEPSAADVAAAKERREAWARWSAQVRTEMAGGSDGVV
;
A
#
# COMPACT_ATOMS: atom_id res chain seq x y z
N ALA A 1 13.14 -5.71 18.55
CA ALA A 1 14.41 -6.26 18.02
C ALA A 1 14.97 -5.33 16.94
N PRO A 2 16.29 -5.27 16.69
CA PRO A 2 16.89 -4.42 15.65
C PRO A 2 16.28 -4.63 14.25
N GLY A 3 15.93 -5.88 13.90
CA GLY A 3 15.31 -6.21 12.61
C GLY A 3 13.89 -5.68 12.43
N LEU A 4 13.07 -5.63 13.50
CA LEU A 4 11.69 -5.14 13.41
C LEU A 4 11.62 -3.66 13.05
N ARG A 5 12.44 -2.82 13.71
CA ARG A 5 12.50 -1.38 13.40
C ARG A 5 12.93 -1.15 11.97
N GLN A 6 13.88 -1.95 11.49
CA GLN A 6 14.43 -1.85 10.15
C GLN A 6 13.36 -2.12 9.09
N VAL A 7 12.62 -3.22 9.25
CA VAL A 7 11.52 -3.60 8.37
C VAL A 7 10.42 -2.53 8.38
N HIS A 8 10.03 -2.01 9.55
CA HIS A 8 9.06 -0.91 9.60
C HIS A 8 9.55 0.36 8.92
N SER A 9 10.82 0.74 9.10
CA SER A 9 11.38 1.91 8.42
C SER A 9 11.44 1.73 6.90
N ALA A 10 11.65 0.50 6.42
CA ALA A 10 11.61 0.18 5.00
C ALA A 10 10.19 0.24 4.42
N GLU A 11 9.21 -0.25 5.17
CA GLU A 11 7.78 -0.18 4.84
C GLU A 11 7.28 1.28 4.82
N GLU A 12 7.55 2.06 5.88
CA GLU A 12 7.25 3.50 5.94
C GLU A 12 7.88 4.27 4.76
N TRP A 13 9.07 3.86 4.33
CA TRP A 13 9.73 4.44 3.16
C TRP A 13 9.03 4.06 1.85
N ASN A 14 8.54 2.83 1.70
CA ASN A 14 7.74 2.42 0.55
C ASN A 14 6.42 3.20 0.46
N GLU A 15 5.68 3.28 1.57
CA GLU A 15 4.42 4.03 1.69
C GLU A 15 4.59 5.52 1.35
N LEU A 16 5.67 6.14 1.82
CA LEU A 16 6.01 7.52 1.46
C LEU A 16 6.15 7.68 -0.06
N HIS A 17 6.76 6.72 -0.75
CA HIS A 17 6.90 6.79 -2.21
C HIS A 17 5.59 6.59 -2.93
N HIS A 18 4.69 5.74 -2.42
CA HIS A 18 3.33 5.66 -2.95
C HIS A 18 2.60 6.99 -2.83
N LEU A 19 2.70 7.66 -1.68
CA LEU A 19 2.14 9.00 -1.48
C LEU A 19 2.71 10.00 -2.50
N LEU A 20 4.03 10.09 -2.64
CA LEU A 20 4.68 11.00 -3.59
C LEU A 20 4.28 10.70 -5.05
N ILE A 21 4.07 9.42 -5.39
CA ILE A 21 3.53 9.03 -6.70
C ILE A 21 2.11 9.58 -6.89
N MET A 22 1.24 9.45 -5.89
CA MET A 22 -0.13 9.98 -5.97
C MET A 22 -0.15 11.51 -6.05
N GLU A 23 0.72 12.20 -5.30
CA GLU A 23 0.90 13.65 -5.38
C GLU A 23 1.40 14.09 -6.76
N ALA A 24 2.37 13.38 -7.35
CA ALA A 24 2.84 13.65 -8.71
C ALA A 24 1.75 13.46 -9.78
N LEU A 25 0.73 12.63 -9.50
CA LEU A 25 -0.46 12.45 -10.33
C LEU A 25 -1.58 13.44 -10.02
N GLY A 26 -1.36 14.37 -9.08
CA GLY A 26 -2.28 15.44 -8.70
C GLY A 26 -3.22 15.10 -7.53
N GLY A 27 -2.91 14.07 -6.75
CA GLY A 27 -3.70 13.64 -5.58
C GLY A 27 -3.84 14.71 -4.49
N ASP A 28 -2.92 15.68 -4.44
CA ASP A 28 -2.91 16.80 -3.49
C ASP A 28 -3.28 18.15 -4.15
N ALA A 29 -3.71 18.15 -5.41
CA ALA A 29 -3.93 19.40 -6.16
C ALA A 29 -5.02 20.28 -5.53
N ARG A 30 -6.06 19.67 -4.93
CA ARG A 30 -7.16 20.40 -4.30
C ARG A 30 -6.87 20.66 -2.82
N TRP A 31 -7.24 21.85 -2.35
CA TRP A 31 -7.14 22.19 -0.93
C TRP A 31 -7.90 21.22 -0.03
N SER A 32 -9.08 20.73 -0.47
CA SER A 32 -9.87 19.74 0.27
C SER A 32 -9.10 18.44 0.51
N ASP A 33 -8.34 17.99 -0.49
CA ASP A 33 -7.63 16.71 -0.45
C ASP A 33 -6.46 16.83 0.53
N ARG A 34 -5.73 17.96 0.49
CA ARG A 34 -4.68 18.29 1.47
C ARG A 34 -5.22 18.44 2.89
N PHE A 35 -6.35 19.15 3.05
CA PHE A 35 -6.98 19.35 4.34
C PHE A 35 -7.39 18.01 4.95
N LEU A 36 -8.10 17.17 4.18
CA LEU A 36 -8.54 15.86 4.65
C LEU A 36 -7.36 14.95 4.95
N GLY A 37 -6.36 14.87 4.07
CA GLY A 37 -5.17 14.03 4.26
C GLY A 37 -4.40 14.38 5.53
N TYR A 38 -4.12 15.67 5.76
CA TYR A 38 -3.39 16.12 6.95
C TYR A 38 -4.14 15.79 8.25
N HIS A 39 -5.43 16.11 8.33
CA HIS A 39 -6.20 15.89 9.55
C HIS A 39 -6.48 14.41 9.79
N ALA A 40 -6.72 13.63 8.73
CA ALA A 40 -6.86 12.19 8.82
C ALA A 40 -5.57 11.55 9.38
N ALA A 41 -4.39 11.95 8.89
CA ALA A 41 -3.11 11.45 9.40
C ALA A 41 -2.90 11.75 10.89
N VAL A 42 -3.27 12.95 11.36
CA VAL A 42 -3.17 13.32 12.79
C VAL A 42 -4.12 12.46 13.64
N VAL A 43 -5.37 12.29 13.22
CA VAL A 43 -6.34 11.44 13.93
C VAL A 43 -5.85 10.00 13.97
N TYR A 44 -5.39 9.49 12.82
CA TYR A 44 -4.87 8.14 12.68
C TYR A 44 -3.68 7.87 13.62
N TYR A 45 -2.71 8.78 13.67
CA TYR A 45 -1.57 8.72 14.60
C TYR A 45 -2.01 8.58 16.07
N TRP A 46 -2.95 9.42 16.50
CA TRP A 46 -3.44 9.40 17.88
C TRP A 46 -4.33 8.20 18.21
N LEU A 47 -4.90 7.53 17.21
CA LEU A 47 -5.60 6.25 17.40
C LEU A 47 -4.62 5.06 17.45
N LEU A 48 -3.56 5.09 16.63
CA LEU A 48 -2.58 4.00 16.59
C LEU A 48 -1.73 3.91 17.85
N ILE A 49 -1.26 5.04 18.41
CA ILE A 49 -0.42 5.02 19.63
C ILE A 49 -1.07 4.25 20.78
N PRO A 50 -2.27 4.60 21.27
CA PRO A 50 -2.88 3.88 22.38
C PRO A 50 -3.19 2.43 22.00
N THR A 51 -3.66 2.18 20.77
CA THR A 51 -3.92 0.81 20.28
C THR A 51 -2.67 -0.06 20.39
N TYR A 52 -1.52 0.44 19.92
CA TYR A 52 -0.25 -0.28 20.00
C TYR A 52 0.26 -0.42 21.44
N LEU A 53 0.13 0.62 22.27
CA LEU A 53 0.54 0.58 23.68
C LEU A 53 -0.24 -0.46 24.49
N PHE A 54 -1.53 -0.63 24.22
CA PHE A 54 -2.36 -1.60 24.93
C PHE A 54 -2.31 -3.00 24.30
N SER A 55 -2.21 -3.11 22.98
CA SER A 55 -2.12 -4.38 22.27
C SER A 55 -1.43 -4.25 20.92
N PRO A 56 -0.11 -4.54 20.84
CA PRO A 56 0.61 -4.60 19.57
C PRO A 56 -0.01 -5.60 18.59
N ALA A 57 -0.55 -6.73 19.08
CA ALA A 57 -1.21 -7.72 18.24
C ALA A 57 -2.45 -7.16 17.54
N VAL A 58 -3.28 -6.38 18.23
CA VAL A 58 -4.45 -5.72 17.62
C VAL A 58 -4.02 -4.62 16.66
N ALA A 59 -2.97 -3.86 16.99
CA ALA A 59 -2.44 -2.86 16.08
C ALA A 59 -1.96 -3.49 14.75
N TYR A 60 -1.18 -4.57 14.80
CA TYR A 60 -0.72 -5.25 13.60
C TYR A 60 -1.84 -5.97 12.83
N GLN A 61 -2.86 -6.49 13.53
CA GLN A 61 -4.05 -7.03 12.88
C GLN A 61 -4.83 -5.95 12.11
N PHE A 62 -4.97 -4.77 12.72
CA PHE A 62 -5.61 -3.64 12.06
C PHE A 62 -4.83 -3.18 10.81
N MET A 63 -3.50 -3.11 10.91
CA MET A 63 -2.65 -2.82 9.75
C MET A 63 -2.78 -3.90 8.67
N GLU A 64 -2.74 -5.21 9.00
CA GLU A 64 -2.95 -6.28 8.01
C GLU A 64 -4.26 -6.11 7.22
N LEU A 65 -5.34 -5.71 7.90
CA LEU A 65 -6.63 -5.43 7.25
C LEU A 65 -6.58 -4.20 6.35
N LEU A 66 -5.84 -3.16 6.74
CA LEU A 66 -5.64 -1.95 5.96
C LEU A 66 -4.89 -2.29 4.66
N GLU A 67 -3.79 -3.04 4.75
CA GLU A 67 -3.02 -3.48 3.59
C GLU A 67 -3.82 -4.40 2.67
N ALA A 68 -4.59 -5.33 3.23
CA ALA A 68 -5.47 -6.19 2.46
C ALA A 68 -6.53 -5.37 1.68
N HIS A 69 -7.06 -4.31 2.30
CA HIS A 69 -7.98 -3.40 1.61
C HIS A 69 -7.28 -2.57 0.52
N ALA A 70 -6.02 -2.19 0.72
CA ALA A 70 -5.22 -1.52 -0.30
C ALA A 70 -5.00 -2.43 -1.52
N VAL A 71 -4.64 -3.71 -1.32
CA VAL A 71 -4.53 -4.73 -2.39
C VAL A 71 -5.84 -4.83 -3.18
N ASP A 72 -6.98 -4.94 -2.51
CA ASP A 72 -8.29 -5.02 -3.18
C ASP A 72 -8.60 -3.76 -4.00
N THR A 73 -8.24 -2.59 -3.46
CA THR A 73 -8.47 -1.28 -4.10
C THR A 73 -7.61 -1.13 -5.35
N TYR A 74 -6.31 -1.37 -5.26
CA TYR A 74 -5.39 -1.23 -6.39
C TYR A 74 -5.61 -2.31 -7.45
N SER A 75 -5.84 -3.56 -7.07
CA SER A 75 -6.16 -4.63 -8.02
C SER A 75 -7.44 -4.31 -8.81
N THR A 76 -8.47 -3.79 -8.14
CA THR A 76 -9.69 -3.32 -8.79
C THR A 76 -9.43 -2.13 -9.71
N PHE A 77 -8.64 -1.15 -9.26
CA PHE A 77 -8.30 0.02 -10.06
C PHE A 77 -7.52 -0.35 -11.34
N VAL A 78 -6.49 -1.19 -11.20
CA VAL A 78 -5.70 -1.73 -12.32
C VAL A 78 -6.59 -2.47 -13.30
N ARG A 79 -7.43 -3.39 -12.81
CA ARG A 79 -8.34 -4.19 -13.64
C ARG A 79 -9.28 -3.30 -14.45
N LEU A 80 -9.87 -2.28 -13.83
CA LEU A 80 -10.86 -1.40 -14.47
C LEU A 80 -10.24 -0.36 -15.42
N ASN A 81 -8.97 0.00 -15.23
CA ASN A 81 -8.32 1.09 -15.98
C ASN A 81 -7.13 0.62 -16.82
N ARG A 82 -6.91 -0.71 -16.94
CA ARG A 82 -5.74 -1.33 -17.59
C ARG A 82 -5.33 -0.66 -18.89
N LYS A 83 -6.26 -0.49 -19.82
CA LYS A 83 -5.99 0.12 -21.14
C LYS A 83 -5.53 1.57 -21.06
N ALA A 84 -6.15 2.36 -20.18
CA ALA A 84 -5.79 3.76 -19.99
C ALA A 84 -4.42 3.90 -19.32
N LEU A 85 -4.17 3.09 -18.28
CA LEU A 85 -2.90 3.08 -17.55
C LEU A 85 -1.73 2.63 -18.44
N ALA A 86 -1.95 1.64 -19.32
CA ALA A 86 -0.92 1.17 -20.25
C ALA A 86 -0.50 2.23 -21.29
N ALA A 87 -1.37 3.20 -21.58
CA ALA A 87 -1.10 4.25 -22.55
C ALA A 87 -0.37 5.47 -21.94
N LEU A 88 -0.26 5.55 -20.61
CA LEU A 88 0.32 6.69 -19.91
C LEU A 88 1.74 6.37 -19.43
N PRO A 89 2.66 7.35 -19.49
CA PRO A 89 4.00 7.18 -18.94
C PRO A 89 3.95 7.19 -17.39
N PRO A 90 4.92 6.53 -16.73
CA PRO A 90 5.06 6.60 -15.29
C PRO A 90 5.58 8.00 -14.87
N PRO A 91 5.19 8.52 -13.69
CA PRO A 91 5.77 9.74 -13.16
C PRO A 91 7.25 9.53 -12.83
N SER A 92 8.04 10.61 -12.86
CA SER A 92 9.49 10.54 -12.63
C SER A 92 9.85 9.93 -11.28
N VAL A 93 9.10 10.27 -10.22
CA VAL A 93 9.29 9.74 -8.87
C VAL A 93 9.13 8.22 -8.81
N ALA A 94 8.18 7.64 -9.55
CA ALA A 94 8.01 6.18 -9.60
C ALA A 94 9.19 5.49 -10.28
N ARG A 95 9.72 6.07 -11.36
CA ARG A 95 10.92 5.50 -12.02
C ARG A 95 12.11 5.56 -11.08
N SER A 96 12.33 6.69 -10.43
CA SER A 96 13.44 6.84 -9.50
C SER A 96 13.33 5.93 -8.29
N TYR A 97 12.12 5.63 -7.84
CA TYR A 97 11.90 4.68 -6.76
C TYR A 97 12.14 3.21 -7.18
N TYR A 98 11.55 2.78 -8.30
CA TYR A 98 11.57 1.37 -8.69
C TYR A 98 12.81 0.94 -9.50
N LEU A 99 13.50 1.88 -10.17
CA LEU A 99 14.57 1.57 -11.12
C LEU A 99 15.93 2.14 -10.74
N ASP A 100 15.97 3.26 -10.02
CA ASP A 100 17.20 4.00 -9.76
C ASP A 100 17.70 3.80 -8.31
N GLY A 101 18.97 4.10 -8.08
CA GLY A 101 19.54 4.23 -6.73
C GLY A 101 19.85 2.92 -6.01
N ASP A 102 19.98 3.04 -4.69
CA ASP A 102 20.19 1.89 -3.80
C ASP A 102 18.83 1.33 -3.36
N LEU A 103 18.52 0.13 -3.87
CA LEU A 103 17.27 -0.58 -3.60
C LEU A 103 17.30 -1.38 -2.30
N TYR A 104 18.23 -1.07 -1.39
CA TYR A 104 18.32 -1.68 -0.07
C TYR A 104 16.98 -1.65 0.69
N LEU A 105 16.40 -0.47 0.90
CA LEU A 105 15.12 -0.36 1.62
C LEU A 105 13.97 -1.00 0.83
N PHE A 106 14.04 -1.00 -0.50
CA PHE A 106 13.05 -1.69 -1.33
C PHE A 106 13.11 -3.20 -1.13
N ASP A 107 14.30 -3.78 -1.02
CA ASP A 107 14.46 -5.20 -0.71
C ASP A 107 14.05 -5.52 0.75
N ASP A 108 14.21 -4.57 1.67
CA ASP A 108 14.12 -4.83 3.10
C ASP A 108 12.70 -5.00 3.67
N PHE A 109 11.70 -4.39 3.03
CA PHE A 109 10.29 -4.54 3.44
C PHE A 109 9.65 -5.85 2.93
N GLN A 110 10.30 -6.54 1.98
CA GLN A 110 9.76 -7.71 1.31
C GLN A 110 10.09 -9.01 2.05
N GLN A 111 9.20 -10.00 2.00
CA GLN A 111 9.49 -11.34 2.54
C GLN A 111 10.15 -12.25 1.49
N ARG A 112 11.19 -11.73 0.84
CA ARG A 112 11.87 -12.37 -0.29
C ARG A 112 13.38 -12.21 -0.19
N LEU A 113 14.11 -12.97 -1.00
CA LEU A 113 15.57 -12.80 -1.10
C LEU A 113 15.89 -11.41 -1.69
N PRO A 114 16.86 -10.67 -1.14
CA PRO A 114 17.31 -9.40 -1.71
C PRO A 114 17.67 -9.53 -3.19
N GLY A 115 17.31 -8.54 -4.00
CA GLY A 115 17.58 -8.56 -5.43
C GLY A 115 16.63 -9.43 -6.26
N SER A 116 15.77 -10.25 -5.64
CA SER A 116 14.92 -11.20 -6.37
C SER A 116 13.75 -10.55 -7.12
N ARG A 117 13.35 -9.34 -6.73
CA ARG A 117 12.30 -8.56 -7.40
C ARG A 117 12.87 -7.21 -7.86
N ARG A 118 12.81 -6.95 -9.16
CA ARG A 118 13.16 -5.66 -9.79
C ARG A 118 12.06 -5.34 -10.80
N PRO A 119 10.98 -4.69 -10.34
CA PRO A 119 9.79 -4.58 -11.17
C PRO A 119 10.03 -3.62 -12.34
N PRO A 120 9.41 -3.86 -13.51
CA PRO A 120 9.41 -2.88 -14.59
C PRO A 120 8.65 -1.62 -14.16
N CYS A 121 9.02 -0.48 -14.73
CA CYS A 121 8.33 0.79 -14.50
C CYS A 121 8.35 1.61 -15.80
N GLY A 122 7.75 1.04 -16.86
CA GLY A 122 7.73 1.61 -18.21
C GLY A 122 6.43 2.35 -18.54
N THR A 123 5.35 1.99 -17.86
CA THR A 123 4.00 2.57 -18.02
C THR A 123 3.39 2.88 -16.66
N LEU A 124 2.33 3.69 -16.63
CA LEU A 124 1.56 3.93 -15.42
C LEU A 124 0.84 2.64 -14.94
N LEU A 125 0.55 1.72 -15.85
CA LEU A 125 0.05 0.39 -15.49
C LEU A 125 1.07 -0.35 -14.62
N ASP A 126 2.34 -0.35 -15.02
CA ASP A 126 3.40 -1.01 -14.25
C ASP A 126 3.50 -0.40 -12.84
N VAL A 127 3.39 0.92 -12.72
CA VAL A 127 3.41 1.60 -11.41
C VAL A 127 2.31 1.10 -10.49
N PHE A 128 1.05 1.08 -10.94
CA PHE A 128 -0.06 0.63 -10.09
C PHE A 128 -0.04 -0.88 -9.82
N VAL A 129 0.52 -1.68 -10.72
CA VAL A 129 0.78 -3.11 -10.46
C VAL A 129 1.85 -3.27 -9.38
N ASN A 130 2.94 -2.50 -9.46
CA ASN A 130 4.01 -2.56 -8.47
C ASN A 130 3.52 -2.14 -7.09
N ILE A 131 2.76 -1.04 -6.99
CA ILE A 131 2.11 -0.61 -5.75
C ILE A 131 1.25 -1.74 -5.19
N CYS A 132 0.35 -2.32 -6.00
CA CYS A 132 -0.51 -3.43 -5.56
C CYS A 132 0.27 -4.65 -5.05
N GLU A 133 1.42 -4.95 -5.66
CA GLU A 133 2.29 -6.03 -5.21
C GLU A 133 3.05 -5.67 -3.92
N ASP A 134 3.46 -4.41 -3.77
CA ASP A 134 4.11 -3.89 -2.55
C ASP A 134 3.15 -4.04 -1.35
N GLU A 135 1.88 -3.64 -1.49
CA GLU A 135 0.86 -3.85 -0.44
C GLU A 135 0.68 -5.34 -0.11
N GLY A 136 0.82 -6.20 -1.11
CA GLY A 136 0.79 -7.66 -0.92
C GLY A 136 1.98 -8.17 -0.09
N GLU A 137 3.13 -7.52 -0.13
CA GLU A 137 4.26 -7.79 0.77
C GLU A 137 4.00 -7.20 2.16
N HIS A 138 3.41 -6.00 2.27
CA HIS A 138 3.03 -5.39 3.55
C HIS A 138 2.06 -6.28 4.34
N VAL A 139 1.04 -6.88 3.69
CA VAL A 139 0.14 -7.86 4.33
C VAL A 139 0.93 -9.00 4.99
N LYS A 140 1.93 -9.55 4.30
CA LYS A 140 2.74 -10.65 4.84
C LYS A 140 3.57 -10.17 6.02
N THR A 141 4.15 -8.97 5.91
CA THR A 141 4.96 -8.34 6.96
C THR A 141 4.13 -8.07 8.21
N MET A 142 2.91 -7.53 8.08
CA MET A 142 2.00 -7.33 9.21
C MET A 142 1.62 -8.65 9.89
N ARG A 143 1.39 -9.72 9.12
CA ARG A 143 1.16 -11.05 9.69
C ARG A 143 2.38 -11.56 10.48
N ALA A 144 3.58 -11.41 9.95
CA ALA A 144 4.80 -11.78 10.67
C ALA A 144 5.00 -10.95 11.96
N CYS A 145 4.62 -9.67 11.95
CA CYS A 145 4.63 -8.82 13.14
C CYS A 145 3.58 -9.24 14.19
N GLN A 146 2.42 -9.74 13.77
CA GLN A 146 1.45 -10.36 14.68
C GLN A 146 2.03 -11.61 15.35
N ASP A 147 2.67 -12.49 14.57
CA ASP A 147 3.32 -13.68 15.11
C ASP A 147 4.42 -13.29 16.12
N TYR A 148 5.19 -12.22 15.85
CA TYR A 148 6.16 -11.70 16.82
C TYR A 148 5.48 -11.24 18.11
N ALA A 149 4.39 -10.48 18.00
CA ALA A 149 3.67 -9.96 19.15
C ALA A 149 3.00 -11.05 19.99
N GLN A 150 2.56 -12.16 19.37
CA GLN A 150 1.84 -13.25 20.04
C GLN A 150 2.76 -14.39 20.51
N LEU A 151 3.77 -14.74 19.69
CA LEU A 151 4.58 -15.95 19.83
C LEU A 151 6.08 -15.64 20.03
N GLY A 152 6.50 -14.39 19.89
CA GLY A 152 7.91 -13.98 20.03
C GLY A 152 8.80 -14.36 18.84
N THR A 153 8.22 -14.69 17.67
CA THR A 153 8.97 -15.04 16.44
C THR A 153 9.75 -13.84 15.91
N VAL A 154 11.02 -14.02 15.53
CA VAL A 154 11.86 -12.87 15.14
C VAL A 154 11.54 -12.41 13.71
N VAL A 155 11.05 -11.18 13.57
CA VAL A 155 10.99 -10.48 12.27
C VAL A 155 12.34 -9.83 11.99
N THR A 156 12.94 -10.18 10.86
CA THR A 156 14.27 -9.69 10.44
C THR A 156 14.29 -9.25 8.99
N SER A 157 15.05 -8.20 8.74
CA SER A 157 15.54 -7.79 7.42
C SER A 157 16.04 -9.00 6.60
N PRO A 158 15.66 -9.12 5.31
CA PRO A 158 16.22 -10.10 4.38
C PRO A 158 17.73 -9.98 4.16
N HIS A 159 18.33 -8.83 4.47
CA HIS A 159 19.77 -8.60 4.38
C HIS A 159 20.54 -9.10 5.61
N LEU A 160 19.85 -9.42 6.71
CA LEU A 160 20.49 -9.98 7.90
C LEU A 160 20.67 -11.50 7.77
N PRO A 161 21.80 -12.05 8.25
CA PRO A 161 21.97 -13.50 8.31
C PRO A 161 20.88 -14.11 9.18
N PRO A 162 20.38 -15.32 8.84
CA PRO A 162 19.32 -15.95 9.61
C PRO A 162 19.74 -16.07 11.07
N PRO A 163 18.81 -15.89 12.03
CA PRO A 163 19.12 -16.01 13.44
C PRO A 163 19.76 -17.38 13.71
N ARG A 164 20.83 -17.42 14.50
CA ARG A 164 21.46 -18.69 14.93
C ARG A 164 20.38 -19.54 15.59
N SER A 165 20.03 -20.66 14.97
CA SER A 165 18.96 -21.54 15.40
C SER A 165 19.13 -21.98 16.85
N GLN A 166 18.16 -21.69 17.70
CA GLN A 166 17.78 -22.67 18.71
C GLN A 166 16.91 -23.70 17.99
N SER A 167 17.30 -24.97 18.05
CA SER A 167 16.62 -26.04 17.31
C SER A 167 15.15 -26.12 17.75
N VAL A 168 14.25 -25.73 16.87
CA VAL A 168 12.85 -26.15 16.95
C VAL A 168 12.61 -27.00 15.72
N ALA A 169 12.15 -28.22 15.96
CA ALA A 169 11.96 -29.25 14.95
C ALA A 169 11.18 -28.69 13.75
N ALA A 170 11.73 -28.94 12.55
CA ALA A 170 11.07 -28.64 11.29
C ALA A 170 9.71 -29.34 11.26
N ALA A 171 8.63 -28.57 11.38
CA ALA A 171 7.33 -29.00 10.91
C ALA A 171 7.34 -28.85 9.39
N ASP A 172 7.12 -29.97 8.68
CA ASP A 172 6.93 -30.04 7.24
C ASP A 172 5.74 -29.17 6.81
N GLY A 173 6.01 -27.88 6.60
CA GLY A 173 5.08 -26.90 6.06
C GLY A 173 5.15 -26.89 4.55
N SER A 174 4.65 -27.95 3.91
CA SER A 174 4.23 -27.87 2.51
C SER A 174 3.06 -26.89 2.41
N PHE A 175 3.37 -25.60 2.26
CA PHE A 175 2.42 -24.58 1.80
C PHE A 175 2.94 -23.98 0.50
N GLY A 176 2.62 -24.67 -0.60
CA GLY A 176 2.65 -24.11 -1.93
C GLY A 176 1.62 -22.98 -2.02
N GLY A 177 2.06 -21.75 -1.75
CA GLY A 177 1.24 -20.54 -1.88
C GLY A 177 1.95 -19.34 -2.50
N GLY A 178 3.26 -19.44 -2.76
CA GLY A 178 4.08 -18.31 -3.24
C GLY A 178 4.08 -18.08 -4.76
N ALA A 179 3.35 -18.88 -5.54
CA ALA A 179 3.40 -18.86 -7.00
C ALA A 179 2.06 -18.59 -7.70
N ARG A 180 1.08 -17.94 -7.03
CA ARG A 180 -0.27 -17.78 -7.60
C ARG A 180 -0.76 -16.36 -7.91
N LEU A 181 -0.09 -15.29 -7.50
CA LEU A 181 -0.58 -13.95 -7.87
C LEU A 181 -0.31 -13.59 -9.35
N ALA A 182 0.72 -14.18 -9.97
CA ALA A 182 0.95 -14.04 -11.42
C ALA A 182 0.10 -14.99 -12.28
N ALA A 183 -0.44 -16.07 -11.69
CA ALA A 183 -1.13 -17.14 -12.43
C ALA A 183 -2.66 -17.12 -12.31
N GLU A 184 -3.22 -16.29 -11.43
CA GLU A 184 -4.67 -16.19 -11.20
C GLU A 184 -5.15 -14.74 -11.39
N TRP A 185 -4.77 -14.13 -12.52
CA TRP A 185 -5.40 -12.87 -12.94
C TRP A 185 -6.86 -13.18 -13.30
N GLN A 186 -7.79 -12.67 -12.49
CA GLN A 186 -9.24 -12.79 -12.74
C GLN A 186 -9.60 -12.28 -14.14
N PRO A 187 -10.63 -12.84 -14.80
CA PRO A 187 -11.06 -12.40 -16.12
C PRO A 187 -11.33 -10.89 -16.15
N GLU A 188 -11.22 -10.31 -17.35
CA GLU A 188 -11.59 -8.91 -17.62
C GLU A 188 -12.88 -8.53 -16.86
N PRO A 189 -12.89 -7.35 -16.22
CA PRO A 189 -13.99 -6.97 -15.34
C PRO A 189 -15.32 -7.04 -16.09
N SER A 190 -16.32 -7.63 -15.44
CA SER A 190 -17.64 -7.76 -16.07
C SER A 190 -18.22 -6.39 -16.35
N ALA A 191 -19.17 -6.30 -17.29
CA ALA A 191 -19.89 -5.05 -17.54
C ALA A 191 -20.55 -4.48 -16.27
N ALA A 192 -20.96 -5.35 -15.33
CA ALA A 192 -21.51 -4.95 -14.03
C ALA A 192 -20.46 -4.31 -13.13
N ASP A 193 -19.23 -4.85 -13.08
CA ASP A 193 -18.13 -4.28 -12.30
C ASP A 193 -17.76 -2.89 -12.81
N VAL A 194 -17.70 -2.74 -14.14
CA VAL A 194 -17.41 -1.46 -14.79
C VAL A 194 -18.54 -0.45 -14.54
N ALA A 195 -19.80 -0.88 -14.62
CA ALA A 195 -20.96 -0.04 -14.36
C ALA A 195 -21.00 0.46 -12.90
N ALA A 196 -20.79 -0.44 -11.93
CA ALA A 196 -20.76 -0.08 -10.52
C ALA A 196 -19.62 0.89 -10.20
N ALA A 197 -18.44 0.71 -10.81
CA ALA A 197 -17.33 1.64 -10.65
C ALA A 197 -17.61 3.02 -11.28
N LYS A 198 -18.26 3.04 -12.44
CA LYS A 198 -18.69 4.29 -13.09
C LYS A 198 -19.71 5.03 -12.23
N GLU A 199 -20.67 4.33 -11.66
CA GLU A 199 -21.67 4.91 -10.75
C GLU A 199 -21.03 5.53 -9.50
N ARG A 200 -20.07 4.83 -8.88
CA ARG A 200 -19.29 5.39 -7.75
C ARG A 200 -18.52 6.64 -8.14
N ARG A 201 -17.88 6.66 -9.32
CA ARG A 201 -17.17 7.84 -9.85
C ARG A 201 -18.12 9.02 -10.11
N GLU A 202 -19.31 8.77 -10.66
CA GLU A 202 -20.32 9.79 -10.91
C GLU A 202 -20.96 10.32 -9.62
N ALA A 203 -21.20 9.45 -8.64
CA ALA A 203 -21.63 9.84 -7.30
C ALA A 203 -20.59 10.75 -6.63
N TRP A 204 -19.32 10.37 -6.70
CA TRP A 204 -18.22 11.19 -6.20
C TRP A 204 -18.10 12.53 -6.93
N ALA A 205 -18.23 12.54 -8.26
CA ALA A 205 -18.18 13.78 -9.06
C ALA A 205 -19.35 14.73 -8.71
N ARG A 206 -20.56 14.19 -8.52
CA ARG A 206 -21.74 14.96 -8.07
C ARG A 206 -21.54 15.56 -6.70
N TRP A 207 -21.11 14.74 -5.72
CA TRP A 207 -20.80 15.22 -4.37
C TRP A 207 -19.71 16.30 -4.38
N SER A 208 -18.62 16.07 -5.13
CA SER A 208 -17.52 17.03 -5.28
C SER A 208 -17.99 18.36 -5.90
N ALA A 209 -18.92 18.31 -6.85
CA ALA A 209 -19.49 19.51 -7.47
C ALA A 209 -20.39 20.26 -6.47
N GLN A 210 -21.22 19.55 -5.71
CA GLN A 210 -22.08 20.15 -4.70
C GLN A 210 -21.26 20.87 -3.61
N VAL A 211 -20.21 20.23 -3.09
CA VAL A 211 -19.30 20.84 -2.11
C VAL A 211 -18.64 22.11 -2.67
N ARG A 212 -18.24 22.12 -3.95
CA ARG A 212 -17.68 23.34 -4.59
C ARG A 212 -18.70 24.47 -4.70
N THR A 213 -19.96 24.16 -4.99
CA THR A 213 -21.04 25.16 -5.09
C THR A 213 -21.39 25.72 -3.71
N GLU A 214 -21.45 24.88 -2.68
CA GLU A 214 -21.72 25.29 -1.30
C GLU A 214 -20.58 26.17 -0.73
N MET A 215 -19.32 25.86 -1.07
CA MET A 215 -18.17 26.67 -0.68
C MET A 215 -18.06 28.01 -1.45
N ALA A 216 -18.62 28.09 -2.66
CA ALA A 216 -18.67 29.32 -3.46
C ALA A 216 -19.84 30.25 -3.09
N GLY A 217 -20.90 29.73 -2.45
CA GLY A 217 -22.05 30.52 -2.01
C GLY A 217 -21.93 31.16 -0.62
N GLY A 218 -20.82 30.90 0.09
CA GLY A 218 -20.61 31.37 1.47
C GLY A 218 -20.00 32.77 1.63
N SER A 219 -19.75 33.50 0.54
CA SER A 219 -19.04 34.80 0.59
C SER A 219 -19.90 36.06 0.39
N ASP A 220 -21.24 35.96 0.38
CA ASP A 220 -22.15 37.10 0.12
C ASP A 220 -23.05 37.45 1.32
N GLY A 221 -22.52 37.39 2.55
CA GLY A 221 -23.37 37.61 3.73
C GLY A 221 -22.68 37.99 5.03
N VAL A 222 -21.68 38.88 5.02
CA VAL A 222 -21.32 39.69 6.21
C VAL A 222 -20.90 41.09 5.74
N VAL A 223 -21.83 42.04 5.84
CA VAL A 223 -21.56 43.49 6.02
C VAL A 223 -22.05 43.84 7.41
#